data_AF-A0A6S7FRC5-F1
#
_entry.id   AF-A0A6S7FRC5-F1
#
_cell.length_a   1.000
_cell.length_b   1.000
_cell.length_c   1.000
_cell.angle_alpha   90.00
_cell.angle_beta   90.00
_cell.angle_gamma   90.00
#
_symmetry.space_group_name_H-M   'P 1'
#
loop_
_entity.id
_entity.type
_entity.pdbx_description
1 polymer ?
#
loop_
_entity_poly.entity_id
_entity_poly.type
_entity_poly.pdbx_seq_one_letter_code
_entity_poly.pdbx_strand_id
1 'polypeptide(L)'
;MAAETEVEIKGLKRPLVEDYSDDDEEEEYVHKDEYVNKSRQCPYLDTINRQILDFDFEKLCSISLSHTNVYACLVCGKYFQGRGKHSHAYTHSVQVGHHVFLNLHTLKFYCLPDNYEVIDSSLDDIKYVLNPTFEKSEVAQLDKTNKLSRAFDGTTYRPGVVGLNNIKENDYLNVVLQAMSFAPTIRDFFLREENYKDIKMPSGDISFILAQRFGELLRKLWNPRNFKAHVSPHEMLQ
;
A
#
# COMPACT_ATOMS: atom_id res chain seq x y z
N MET A 1 -84.28 15.57 20.72
CA MET A 1 -83.52 15.92 21.94
C MET A 1 -83.43 14.65 22.77
N ALA A 2 -82.32 13.92 22.64
CA ALA A 2 -82.10 12.64 23.30
C ALA A 2 -80.62 12.55 23.70
N ALA A 3 -80.42 11.89 24.83
CA ALA A 3 -79.28 11.97 25.74
C ALA A 3 -77.94 11.42 25.20
N GLU A 4 -76.86 11.87 25.86
CA GLU A 4 -75.48 11.42 25.71
C GLU A 4 -75.29 9.94 26.10
N THR A 5 -74.34 9.26 25.45
CA THR A 5 -73.57 8.15 26.03
C THR A 5 -72.28 7.92 25.23
N GLU A 6 -71.15 7.98 25.93
CA GLU A 6 -69.80 7.65 25.44
C GLU A 6 -69.65 6.14 25.19
N VAL A 7 -68.85 5.75 24.18
CA VAL A 7 -68.37 4.36 24.04
C VAL A 7 -66.90 4.34 23.57
N GLU A 8 -66.08 3.66 24.38
CA GLU A 8 -64.64 3.38 24.24
C GLU A 8 -64.27 2.57 22.99
N ILE A 9 -63.10 2.87 22.41
CA ILE A 9 -62.48 2.08 21.33
C ILE A 9 -61.56 1.01 21.96
N LYS A 10 -61.89 -0.27 21.79
CA LYS A 10 -60.99 -1.41 22.08
C LYS A 10 -60.57 -2.09 20.77
N GLY A 11 -59.26 -2.10 20.53
CA GLY A 11 -58.63 -2.69 19.35
C GLY A 11 -58.77 -4.20 19.26
N LEU A 12 -59.08 -4.71 18.06
CA LEU A 12 -59.07 -6.13 17.74
C LEU A 12 -57.63 -6.64 17.56
N LYS A 13 -57.26 -7.64 18.36
CA LYS A 13 -56.08 -8.50 18.14
C LYS A 13 -56.31 -9.43 16.94
N ARG A 14 -55.27 -9.67 16.15
CA ARG A 14 -55.12 -10.86 15.29
C ARG A 14 -53.89 -11.67 15.76
N PRO A 15 -53.88 -13.01 15.56
CA PRO A 15 -53.01 -13.92 16.29
C PRO A 15 -51.60 -14.00 15.70
N LEU A 16 -50.64 -14.29 16.59
CA LEU A 16 -49.26 -14.65 16.29
C LEU A 16 -49.22 -15.98 15.51
N VAL A 17 -48.45 -16.00 14.43
CA VAL A 17 -47.96 -17.24 13.80
C VAL A 17 -46.47 -17.28 14.10
N GLU A 18 -46.08 -18.18 15.01
CA GLU A 18 -44.71 -18.65 15.20
C GLU A 18 -44.44 -19.71 14.14
N ASP A 19 -43.48 -19.45 13.25
CA ASP A 19 -42.55 -20.42 12.67
C ASP A 19 -41.73 -19.71 11.58
N TYR A 20 -40.51 -19.31 11.92
CA TYR A 20 -39.43 -19.14 10.97
C TYR A 20 -38.19 -19.77 11.59
N SER A 21 -37.68 -20.79 10.91
CA SER A 21 -36.52 -21.57 11.27
C SER A 21 -35.24 -20.73 11.26
N ASP A 22 -34.37 -21.08 12.20
CA ASP A 22 -33.09 -20.46 12.53
C ASP A 22 -31.98 -20.99 11.60
N ASP A 23 -32.17 -20.89 10.27
CA ASP A 23 -31.23 -21.42 9.26
C ASP A 23 -30.23 -20.36 8.73
N ASP A 24 -30.40 -19.08 9.06
CA ASP A 24 -29.57 -17.99 8.54
C ASP A 24 -28.24 -17.79 9.31
N GLU A 25 -28.13 -18.32 10.54
CA GLU A 25 -26.89 -18.19 11.32
C GLU A 25 -25.80 -19.18 10.86
N GLU A 26 -26.11 -20.35 10.30
CA GLU A 26 -25.06 -21.28 9.87
C GLU A 26 -24.35 -20.84 8.56
N GLU A 27 -25.05 -20.21 7.62
CA GLU A 27 -24.46 -19.78 6.34
C GLU A 27 -23.44 -18.64 6.50
N GLU A 28 -23.66 -17.71 7.44
CA GLU A 28 -22.78 -16.54 7.62
C GLU A 28 -21.43 -16.90 8.28
N TYR A 29 -21.43 -17.89 9.18
CA TYR A 29 -20.21 -18.37 9.86
C TYR A 29 -19.34 -19.21 8.91
N VAL A 30 -19.95 -20.11 8.12
CA VAL A 30 -19.23 -20.92 7.12
C VAL A 30 -18.54 -20.03 6.08
N HIS A 31 -19.21 -18.96 5.63
CA HIS A 31 -18.64 -18.06 4.63
C HIS A 31 -17.44 -17.26 5.16
N LYS A 32 -17.49 -16.78 6.43
CA LYS A 32 -16.37 -16.07 7.07
C LYS A 32 -15.16 -16.97 7.25
N ASP A 33 -15.34 -18.21 7.70
CA ASP A 33 -14.24 -19.15 7.90
C ASP A 33 -13.56 -19.53 6.57
N GLU A 34 -14.32 -19.68 5.49
CA GLU A 34 -13.76 -19.98 4.17
C GLU A 34 -12.94 -18.79 3.62
N TYR A 35 -13.43 -17.55 3.79
CA TYR A 35 -12.68 -16.34 3.41
C TYR A 35 -11.40 -16.16 4.25
N VAL A 36 -11.44 -16.44 5.55
CA VAL A 36 -10.28 -16.36 6.44
C VAL A 36 -9.24 -17.43 6.06
N ASN A 37 -9.66 -18.64 5.70
CA ASN A 37 -8.74 -19.67 5.22
C ASN A 37 -8.09 -19.29 3.89
N LYS A 38 -8.86 -18.80 2.91
CA LYS A 38 -8.33 -18.30 1.62
C LYS A 38 -7.37 -17.13 1.81
N SER A 39 -7.61 -16.26 2.79
CA SER A 39 -6.72 -15.13 3.09
C SER A 39 -5.31 -15.55 3.53
N ARG A 40 -5.19 -16.68 4.23
CA ARG A 40 -3.91 -17.20 4.75
C ARG A 40 -3.24 -18.21 3.82
N GLN A 41 -3.98 -18.74 2.84
CA GLN A 41 -3.49 -19.76 1.91
C GLN A 41 -3.84 -19.36 0.48
N CYS A 42 -3.11 -18.37 -0.05
CA CYS A 42 -3.22 -17.98 -1.44
C CYS A 42 -2.33 -18.90 -2.30
N PRO A 43 -2.88 -19.61 -3.30
CA PRO A 43 -2.11 -20.54 -4.13
C PRO A 43 -1.20 -19.82 -5.14
N TYR A 44 -1.39 -18.53 -5.37
CA TYR A 44 -0.72 -17.77 -6.42
C TYR A 44 0.53 -16.99 -5.93
N LEU A 45 0.95 -17.19 -4.68
CA LEU A 45 2.09 -16.46 -4.11
C LEU A 45 3.43 -16.76 -4.79
N ASP A 46 3.54 -17.94 -5.40
CA ASP A 46 4.68 -18.39 -6.19
C ASP A 46 4.82 -17.63 -7.53
N THR A 47 3.74 -17.05 -8.04
CA THR A 47 3.73 -16.26 -9.29
C THR A 47 4.38 -14.88 -9.16
N ILE A 48 4.67 -14.44 -7.92
CA ILE A 48 5.19 -13.10 -7.64
C ILE A 48 6.64 -12.97 -8.12
N ASN A 49 6.89 -11.99 -8.97
CA ASN A 49 8.23 -11.68 -9.45
C ASN A 49 8.75 -10.37 -8.84
N ARG A 50 9.62 -10.49 -7.83
CA ARG A 50 10.20 -9.34 -7.12
C ARG A 50 11.20 -8.51 -7.96
N GLN A 51 11.82 -9.09 -8.98
CA GLN A 51 12.87 -8.42 -9.76
C GLN A 51 12.35 -7.26 -10.61
N ILE A 52 11.10 -7.37 -11.05
CA ILE A 52 10.46 -6.38 -11.92
C ILE A 52 9.65 -5.33 -11.14
N LEU A 53 9.47 -5.53 -9.83
CA LEU A 53 8.73 -4.58 -9.00
C LEU A 53 9.55 -3.31 -8.85
N ASP A 54 8.94 -2.19 -9.21
CA ASP A 54 9.55 -0.89 -9.16
C ASP A 54 8.56 0.12 -8.58
N PHE A 55 8.81 0.52 -7.35
CA PHE A 55 7.93 1.40 -6.58
C PHE A 55 8.40 2.86 -6.60
N ASP A 56 9.32 3.22 -7.51
CA ASP A 56 9.89 4.56 -7.62
C ASP A 56 9.13 5.52 -8.53
N PHE A 57 8.15 4.99 -9.26
CA PHE A 57 7.30 5.76 -10.15
C PHE A 57 5.98 6.19 -9.50
N GLU A 58 5.38 7.21 -10.10
CA GLU A 58 4.10 7.76 -9.70
C GLU A 58 3.02 6.68 -9.61
N LYS A 59 2.26 6.74 -8.51
CA LYS A 59 1.20 5.76 -8.18
C LYS A 59 -0.07 6.04 -8.98
N LEU A 60 0.01 5.89 -10.30
CA LEU A 60 -1.11 6.08 -11.22
C LEU A 60 -1.45 4.81 -12.00
N CYS A 61 -2.69 4.69 -12.44
CA CYS A 61 -3.10 3.59 -13.30
C CYS A 61 -2.49 3.73 -14.70
N SER A 62 -1.85 2.67 -15.19
CA SER A 62 -1.25 2.63 -16.54
C SER A 62 -2.24 2.76 -17.70
N ILE A 63 -3.54 2.62 -17.43
CA ILE A 63 -4.61 2.72 -18.44
C ILE A 63 -5.38 4.03 -18.31
N SER A 64 -5.91 4.31 -17.11
CA SER A 64 -6.78 5.46 -16.87
C SER A 64 -6.06 6.71 -16.37
N LEU A 65 -4.76 6.61 -16.05
CA LEU A 65 -3.95 7.67 -15.43
C LEU A 65 -4.51 8.19 -14.10
N SER A 66 -5.46 7.47 -13.47
CA SER A 66 -6.04 7.86 -12.20
C SER A 66 -5.12 7.50 -11.02
N HIS A 67 -5.04 8.38 -10.03
CA HIS A 67 -4.38 8.14 -8.73
C HIS A 67 -5.29 7.45 -7.71
N THR A 68 -6.57 7.28 -8.02
CA THR A 68 -7.55 6.75 -7.06
C THR A 68 -7.47 5.22 -7.00
N ASN A 69 -7.36 4.66 -5.79
CA ASN A 69 -7.41 3.20 -5.56
C ASN A 69 -6.51 2.40 -6.52
N VAL A 70 -5.23 2.77 -6.59
CA VAL A 70 -4.26 2.11 -7.47
C VAL A 70 -3.67 0.86 -6.83
N TYR A 71 -3.60 -0.20 -7.63
CA TYR A 71 -3.08 -1.52 -7.28
C TYR A 71 -1.89 -1.86 -8.17
N ALA A 72 -0.78 -2.30 -7.57
CA ALA A 72 0.36 -2.85 -8.29
C ALA A 72 0.17 -4.36 -8.50
N CYS A 73 0.28 -4.81 -9.74
CA CYS A 73 0.33 -6.23 -10.06
C CYS A 73 1.71 -6.78 -9.68
N LEU A 74 1.75 -7.76 -8.78
CA LEU A 74 3.02 -8.31 -8.28
C LEU A 74 3.70 -9.29 -9.26
N VAL A 75 3.03 -9.61 -10.37
CA VAL A 75 3.51 -10.52 -11.41
C VAL A 75 4.15 -9.77 -12.59
N CYS A 76 3.68 -8.56 -12.92
CA CYS A 76 4.24 -7.73 -14.01
C CYS A 76 4.75 -6.34 -13.59
N GLY A 77 4.55 -5.93 -12.34
CA GLY A 77 4.96 -4.60 -11.84
C GLY A 77 4.09 -3.43 -12.30
N LYS A 78 3.13 -3.65 -13.21
CA LYS A 78 2.26 -2.57 -13.72
C LYS A 78 1.19 -2.17 -12.71
N TYR A 79 0.78 -0.90 -12.77
CA TYR A 79 -0.23 -0.32 -11.91
C TYR A 79 -1.60 -0.22 -12.59
N PHE A 80 -2.66 -0.57 -11.86
CA PHE A 80 -4.03 -0.59 -12.34
C PHE A 80 -4.99 -0.01 -11.32
N GLN A 81 -6.04 0.65 -11.79
CA GLN A 81 -7.07 1.24 -10.94
C GLN A 81 -8.12 0.20 -10.54
N GLY A 82 -8.48 0.25 -9.25
CA GLY A 82 -9.63 -0.44 -8.67
C GLY A 82 -9.44 -1.95 -8.51
N ARG A 83 -10.38 -2.59 -7.80
CA ARG A 83 -10.44 -4.05 -7.62
C ARG A 83 -11.79 -4.68 -7.97
N GLY A 84 -12.81 -3.87 -8.25
CA GLY A 84 -14.16 -4.33 -8.58
C GLY A 84 -14.24 -4.96 -9.98
N LYS A 85 -15.35 -5.63 -10.31
CA LYS A 85 -15.53 -6.38 -11.57
C LYS A 85 -15.29 -5.57 -12.85
N HIS A 86 -15.52 -4.26 -12.83
CA HIS A 86 -15.31 -3.36 -13.98
C HIS A 86 -14.00 -2.56 -13.89
N SER A 87 -13.12 -2.91 -12.95
CA SER A 87 -11.85 -2.23 -12.75
C SER A 87 -10.78 -2.74 -13.71
N HIS A 88 -9.73 -1.94 -13.88
CA HIS A 88 -8.60 -2.32 -14.72
C HIS A 88 -7.79 -3.45 -14.08
N ALA A 89 -7.65 -3.50 -12.76
CA ALA A 89 -6.93 -4.60 -12.10
C ALA A 89 -7.68 -5.92 -12.21
N TYR A 90 -9.01 -5.90 -12.06
CA TYR A 90 -9.84 -7.09 -12.25
C TYR A 90 -9.74 -7.61 -13.68
N THR A 91 -9.92 -6.73 -14.67
CA THR A 91 -9.79 -7.08 -16.09
C THR A 91 -8.40 -7.64 -16.39
N HIS A 92 -7.34 -7.03 -15.86
CA HIS A 92 -5.95 -7.50 -16.00
C HIS A 92 -5.76 -8.90 -15.41
N SER A 93 -6.36 -9.18 -14.25
CA SER A 93 -6.26 -10.50 -13.60
C SER A 93 -6.86 -11.61 -14.46
N VAL A 94 -8.03 -11.36 -15.06
CA VAL A 94 -8.74 -12.36 -15.87
C VAL A 94 -8.12 -12.50 -17.26
N GLN A 95 -7.70 -11.40 -17.89
CA GLN A 95 -7.16 -11.42 -19.25
C GLN A 95 -5.75 -11.99 -19.34
N VAL A 96 -4.90 -11.68 -18.36
CA VAL A 96 -3.48 -12.05 -18.38
C VAL A 96 -3.18 -13.20 -17.39
N GLY A 97 -4.12 -13.52 -16.49
CA GLY A 97 -3.92 -14.56 -15.47
C GLY A 97 -2.99 -14.12 -14.35
N HIS A 98 -2.91 -12.81 -14.06
CA HIS A 98 -2.09 -12.29 -12.97
C HIS A 98 -2.97 -12.04 -11.75
N HIS A 99 -2.86 -12.87 -10.71
CA HIS A 99 -3.85 -12.90 -9.65
C HIS A 99 -3.50 -12.06 -8.41
N VAL A 100 -2.22 -11.75 -8.17
CA VAL A 100 -1.79 -11.09 -6.92
C VAL A 100 -1.53 -9.59 -7.13
N PHE A 101 -2.19 -8.77 -6.31
CA PHE A 101 -2.11 -7.31 -6.35
C PHE A 101 -1.85 -6.70 -4.98
N LEU A 102 -1.15 -5.56 -4.95
CA LEU A 102 -0.91 -4.75 -3.76
C LEU A 102 -1.58 -3.39 -3.90
N ASN A 103 -2.41 -3.01 -2.94
CA ASN A 103 -2.92 -1.64 -2.87
C ASN A 103 -1.79 -0.69 -2.44
N LEU A 104 -1.47 0.30 -3.28
CA LEU A 104 -0.35 1.21 -3.09
C LEU A 104 -0.55 2.27 -1.98
N HIS A 105 -1.79 2.38 -1.47
CA HIS A 105 -2.16 3.32 -0.41
C HIS A 105 -2.34 2.60 0.93
N THR A 106 -3.10 1.50 0.96
CA THR A 106 -3.40 0.77 2.19
C THR A 106 -2.37 -0.30 2.54
N LEU A 107 -1.42 -0.59 1.64
CA LEU A 107 -0.39 -1.63 1.78
C LEU A 107 -0.97 -3.04 2.02
N LYS A 108 -2.20 -3.27 1.58
CA LYS A 108 -2.91 -4.54 1.66
C LYS A 108 -2.80 -5.32 0.35
N PHE A 109 -2.59 -6.63 0.46
CA PHE A 109 -2.52 -7.53 -0.68
C PHE A 109 -3.90 -8.11 -0.98
N TYR A 110 -4.20 -8.32 -2.26
CA TYR A 110 -5.46 -8.89 -2.71
C TYR A 110 -5.21 -9.89 -3.82
N CYS A 111 -5.98 -10.98 -3.80
CA CYS A 111 -6.08 -11.90 -4.91
C CYS A 111 -7.30 -11.55 -5.76
N LEU A 112 -7.11 -11.31 -7.05
CA LEU A 112 -8.17 -11.09 -8.04
C LEU A 112 -8.12 -12.22 -9.07
N PRO A 113 -9.26 -12.69 -9.62
CA PRO A 113 -10.60 -12.08 -9.54
C PRO A 113 -11.39 -12.40 -8.26
N ASP A 114 -10.94 -13.35 -7.44
CA ASP A 114 -11.69 -13.85 -6.26
C ASP A 114 -11.91 -12.80 -5.15
N ASN A 115 -11.15 -11.71 -5.19
CA ASN A 115 -11.29 -10.51 -4.37
C ASN A 115 -11.25 -10.75 -2.85
N TYR A 116 -10.31 -11.57 -2.40
CA TYR A 116 -9.97 -11.73 -0.98
C TYR A 116 -8.63 -11.07 -0.63
N GLU A 117 -8.49 -10.62 0.61
CA GLU A 117 -7.23 -10.06 1.14
C GLU A 117 -6.24 -11.19 1.40
N VAL A 118 -4.97 -11.03 1.02
CA VAL A 118 -3.91 -12.01 1.25
C VAL A 118 -3.08 -11.55 2.44
N ILE A 119 -3.00 -12.39 3.48
CA ILE A 119 -2.30 -12.11 4.73
C ILE A 119 -1.17 -13.13 4.85
N ASP A 120 0.03 -12.74 4.43
CA ASP A 120 1.22 -13.57 4.47
C ASP A 120 2.47 -12.74 4.79
N SER A 121 3.30 -13.22 5.72
CA SER A 121 4.52 -12.53 6.17
C SER A 121 5.64 -12.52 5.12
N SER A 122 5.62 -13.43 4.15
CA SER A 122 6.59 -13.46 3.05
C SER A 122 6.49 -12.24 2.13
N LEU A 123 5.41 -11.47 2.22
CA LEU A 123 5.17 -10.26 1.42
C LEU A 123 5.55 -8.96 2.14
N ASP A 124 5.99 -9.06 3.40
CA ASP A 124 6.37 -7.87 4.18
C ASP A 124 7.63 -7.19 3.64
N ASP A 125 8.46 -7.92 2.90
CA ASP A 125 9.58 -7.35 2.14
C ASP A 125 9.08 -6.36 1.07
N ILE A 126 8.05 -6.73 0.30
CA ILE A 126 7.42 -5.87 -0.72
C ILE A 126 6.82 -4.62 -0.08
N LYS A 127 6.12 -4.75 1.06
CA LYS A 127 5.60 -3.60 1.81
C LYS A 127 6.74 -2.67 2.22
N TYR A 128 7.83 -3.24 2.72
CA TYR A 128 8.98 -2.49 3.19
C TYR A 128 9.73 -1.79 2.05
N VAL A 129 9.80 -2.36 0.85
CA VAL A 129 10.37 -1.68 -0.32
C VAL A 129 9.48 -0.54 -0.80
N LEU A 130 8.16 -0.73 -0.79
CA LEU A 130 7.19 0.31 -1.19
C LEU A 130 7.20 1.51 -0.23
N ASN A 131 7.23 1.26 1.08
CA ASN A 131 7.31 2.30 2.09
C ASN A 131 8.26 1.88 3.24
N PRO A 132 9.57 2.13 3.10
CA PRO A 132 10.54 1.76 4.13
C PRO A 132 10.28 2.56 5.40
N THR A 133 10.29 1.89 6.55
CA THR A 133 10.12 2.52 7.87
C THR A 133 11.37 2.32 8.72
N PHE A 134 11.66 3.29 9.59
CA PHE A 134 12.85 3.28 10.45
C PHE A 134 12.48 3.59 11.89
N GLU A 135 12.87 2.71 12.81
CA GLU A 135 12.77 2.97 14.24
C GLU A 135 13.90 3.88 14.74
N LYS A 136 13.69 4.55 15.88
CA LYS A 136 14.71 5.43 16.48
C LYS A 136 16.02 4.69 16.80
N SER A 137 15.90 3.42 17.21
CA SER A 137 17.02 2.52 17.48
C SER A 137 17.83 2.22 16.21
N GLU A 138 17.14 1.94 15.10
CA GLU A 138 17.76 1.68 13.79
C GLU A 138 18.48 2.92 13.27
N VAL A 139 17.83 4.09 13.32
CA VAL A 139 18.42 5.37 12.89
C VAL A 139 19.72 5.65 13.63
N ALA A 140 19.75 5.47 14.96
CA ALA A 140 20.94 5.68 15.77
C ALA A 140 22.10 4.69 15.48
N GLN A 141 21.81 3.56 14.81
CA GLN A 141 22.79 2.55 14.42
C GLN A 141 23.31 2.73 13.00
N LEU A 142 22.66 3.56 12.16
CA LEU A 142 23.06 3.75 10.75
C LEU A 142 24.51 4.23 10.60
N ASP A 143 24.95 5.15 11.45
CA ASP A 143 26.31 5.69 11.41
C ASP A 143 27.36 4.74 12.00
N LYS A 144 26.93 3.79 12.83
CA LYS A 144 27.82 2.86 13.53
C LYS A 144 28.08 1.58 12.73
N THR A 145 27.22 1.31 11.75
CA THR A 145 27.18 0.02 11.06
C THR A 145 27.81 0.14 9.68
N ASN A 146 28.89 -0.62 9.44
CA ASN A 146 29.51 -0.77 8.12
C ASN A 146 29.02 -2.03 7.37
N LYS A 147 27.84 -2.54 7.74
CA LYS A 147 27.28 -3.76 7.14
C LYS A 147 26.80 -3.45 5.72
N LEU A 148 27.23 -4.30 4.78
CA LEU A 148 26.68 -4.30 3.43
C LEU A 148 25.32 -5.01 3.44
N SER A 149 24.37 -4.40 2.74
CA SER A 149 23.09 -5.00 2.38
C SER A 149 23.21 -5.75 1.07
N ARG A 150 22.31 -6.70 0.85
CA ARG A 150 22.22 -7.46 -0.39
C ARG A 150 20.84 -7.24 -0.99
N ALA A 151 20.82 -6.77 -2.23
CA ALA A 151 19.60 -6.62 -3.00
C ALA A 151 19.09 -7.98 -3.49
N PHE A 152 17.84 -8.03 -3.96
CA PHE A 152 17.21 -9.26 -4.43
C PHE A 152 17.90 -9.85 -5.67
N ASP A 153 18.47 -9.00 -6.53
CA ASP A 153 19.30 -9.38 -7.68
C ASP A 153 20.67 -9.98 -7.29
N GLY A 154 21.00 -9.97 -5.99
CA GLY A 154 22.27 -10.45 -5.45
C GLY A 154 23.35 -9.40 -5.33
N THR A 155 23.12 -8.18 -5.83
CA THR A 155 24.07 -7.05 -5.76
C THR A 155 24.25 -6.60 -4.31
N THR A 156 25.51 -6.50 -3.87
CA THR A 156 25.83 -5.95 -2.55
C THR A 156 25.92 -4.44 -2.63
N TYR A 157 25.25 -3.74 -1.71
CA TYR A 157 25.28 -2.28 -1.63
C TYR A 157 25.33 -1.83 -0.17
N ARG A 158 25.72 -0.58 0.05
CA ARG A 158 25.66 0.03 1.39
C ARG A 158 24.44 0.95 1.44
N PRO A 159 23.55 0.83 2.43
CA PRO A 159 22.44 1.77 2.60
C PRO A 159 22.96 3.22 2.63
N GLY A 160 22.29 4.10 1.90
CA GLY A 160 22.72 5.49 1.67
C GLY A 160 23.71 5.65 0.50
N VAL A 161 24.59 4.67 0.23
CA VAL A 161 25.50 4.67 -0.93
C VAL A 161 24.88 3.85 -2.07
N VAL A 162 23.78 4.37 -2.61
CA VAL A 162 22.98 3.74 -3.67
C VAL A 162 22.91 4.67 -4.86
N GLY A 163 23.01 4.14 -6.09
CA GLY A 163 22.96 4.96 -7.30
C GLY A 163 21.59 5.61 -7.49
N LEU A 164 21.55 6.88 -7.89
CA LEU A 164 20.33 7.53 -8.36
C LEU A 164 20.24 7.46 -9.88
N ASN A 165 19.09 7.07 -10.42
CA ASN A 165 18.91 7.04 -11.87
C ASN A 165 19.02 8.45 -12.48
N ASN A 166 19.65 8.51 -13.65
CA ASN A 166 19.65 9.71 -14.48
C ASN A 166 18.48 9.61 -15.47
N ILE A 167 17.50 10.50 -15.32
CA ILE A 167 16.28 10.53 -16.14
C ILE A 167 16.54 11.37 -17.40
N LYS A 168 17.45 12.37 -17.34
CA LYS A 168 18.05 13.10 -18.47
C LYS A 168 19.40 13.75 -18.11
N GLU A 169 19.35 15.02 -17.68
CA GLU A 169 20.49 15.86 -17.27
C GLU A 169 20.28 16.29 -15.81
N ASN A 170 19.91 15.35 -14.92
CA ASN A 170 19.63 15.62 -13.49
C ASN A 170 20.77 15.16 -12.57
N ASP A 171 21.97 14.99 -13.11
CA ASP A 171 23.17 14.60 -12.38
C ASP A 171 23.54 15.60 -11.27
N TYR A 172 23.44 16.91 -11.54
CA TYR A 172 23.67 17.95 -10.54
C TYR A 172 22.76 17.79 -9.32
N LEU A 173 21.49 17.46 -9.54
CA LEU A 173 20.52 17.29 -8.47
C LEU A 173 20.74 15.98 -7.74
N ASN A 174 21.11 14.91 -8.45
CA ASN A 174 21.50 13.65 -7.82
C ASN A 174 22.67 13.85 -6.85
N VAL A 175 23.67 14.68 -7.21
CA VAL A 175 24.79 15.02 -6.31
C VAL A 175 24.30 15.75 -5.06
N VAL A 176 23.41 16.73 -5.21
CA VAL A 176 22.84 17.48 -4.06
C VAL A 176 22.03 16.56 -3.15
N LEU A 177 21.15 15.73 -3.72
CA LEU A 177 20.32 14.78 -2.96
C LEU A 177 21.18 13.79 -2.18
N GLN A 178 22.24 13.27 -2.80
CA GLN A 178 23.22 12.41 -2.13
C GLN A 178 23.95 13.17 -1.02
N ALA A 179 24.44 14.38 -1.26
CA ALA A 179 25.12 15.17 -0.24
C ALA A 179 24.21 15.45 0.97
N MET A 180 22.95 15.79 0.75
CA MET A 180 21.96 15.99 1.83
C MET A 180 21.61 14.68 2.55
N SER A 181 21.55 13.56 1.83
CA SER A 181 21.29 12.22 2.38
C SER A 181 22.37 11.79 3.39
N PHE A 182 23.61 12.25 3.21
CA PHE A 182 24.72 11.96 4.13
C PHE A 182 24.85 12.95 5.30
N ALA A 183 24.03 14.00 5.37
CA ALA A 183 24.00 14.90 6.52
C ALA A 183 23.11 14.29 7.63
N PRO A 184 23.66 13.79 8.76
CA PRO A 184 22.90 12.99 9.73
C PRO A 184 21.67 13.71 10.28
N THR A 185 21.77 15.01 10.58
CA THR A 185 20.65 15.80 11.09
C THR A 185 19.48 15.87 10.11
N ILE A 186 19.77 16.03 8.82
CA ILE A 186 18.75 16.09 7.76
C ILE A 186 18.18 14.69 7.55
N ARG A 187 19.07 13.72 7.34
CA ARG A 187 18.71 12.31 7.14
C ARG A 187 17.78 11.81 8.25
N ASP A 188 18.20 11.89 9.51
CA ASP A 188 17.47 11.33 10.65
C ASP A 188 16.09 11.98 10.84
N PHE A 189 15.99 13.27 10.48
CA PHE A 189 14.71 13.98 10.47
C PHE A 189 13.76 13.41 9.42
N PHE A 190 14.23 13.21 8.18
CA PHE A 190 13.40 12.78 7.05
C PHE A 190 13.17 11.26 6.96
N LEU A 191 14.02 10.44 7.58
CA LEU A 191 13.82 8.99 7.68
C LEU A 191 12.58 8.63 8.50
N ARG A 192 12.11 9.53 9.38
CA ARG A 192 10.88 9.34 10.16
C ARG A 192 9.82 10.35 9.73
N GLU A 193 8.82 9.85 9.01
CA GLU A 193 7.68 10.65 8.54
C GLU A 193 6.94 11.39 9.67
N GLU A 194 6.90 10.79 10.87
CA GLU A 194 6.32 11.38 12.06
C GLU A 194 6.91 12.75 12.45
N ASN A 195 8.14 13.04 12.04
CA ASN A 195 8.80 14.30 12.38
C ASN A 195 8.24 15.50 11.59
N TYR A 196 7.59 15.26 10.44
CA TYR A 196 7.16 16.34 9.55
C TYR A 196 5.73 16.21 9.01
N LYS A 197 5.07 15.04 9.15
CA LYS A 197 3.69 14.82 8.67
C LYS A 197 2.65 15.77 9.29
N ASP A 198 2.84 16.16 10.55
CA ASP A 198 1.87 16.95 11.32
C ASP A 198 2.16 18.47 11.26
N ILE A 199 3.17 18.87 10.47
CA ILE A 199 3.51 20.27 10.26
C ILE A 199 2.41 20.91 9.41
N LYS A 200 1.66 21.84 10.02
CA LYS A 200 0.60 22.58 9.34
C LYS A 200 1.22 23.62 8.40
N MET A 201 1.03 23.42 7.11
CA MET A 201 1.40 24.39 6.07
C MET A 201 0.17 25.21 5.65
N PRO A 202 0.36 26.45 5.15
CA PRO A 202 -0.71 27.24 4.58
C PRO A 202 -1.39 26.50 3.41
N SER A 203 -2.70 26.71 3.26
CA SER A 203 -3.48 26.10 2.17
C SER A 203 -2.91 26.50 0.80
N GLY A 204 -2.53 25.51 0.00
CA GLY A 204 -1.98 25.71 -1.35
C GLY A 204 -0.45 25.72 -1.44
N ASP A 205 0.27 25.48 -0.35
CA ASP A 205 1.74 25.40 -0.39
C ASP A 205 2.23 24.04 -0.95
N ILE A 206 2.81 24.10 -2.15
CA ILE A 206 3.43 22.97 -2.84
C ILE A 206 4.77 22.55 -2.21
N SER A 207 5.38 23.39 -1.38
CA SER A 207 6.67 23.11 -0.73
C SER A 207 6.60 21.94 0.24
N PHE A 208 5.41 21.66 0.78
CA PHE A 208 5.22 20.49 1.64
C PHE A 208 5.37 19.18 0.86
N ILE A 209 4.90 19.14 -0.39
CA ILE A 209 5.03 17.98 -1.25
C ILE A 209 6.52 17.68 -1.46
N LEU A 210 7.35 18.70 -1.68
CA LEU A 210 8.80 18.55 -1.78
C LEU A 210 9.41 17.88 -0.54
N ALA A 211 9.03 18.32 0.66
CA ALA A 211 9.49 17.72 1.91
C ALA A 211 9.03 16.26 2.06
N GLN A 212 7.79 15.95 1.66
CA GLN A 212 7.28 14.58 1.66
C GLN A 212 8.05 13.69 0.68
N ARG A 213 8.23 14.12 -0.58
CA ARG A 213 8.95 13.37 -1.62
C ARG A 213 10.42 13.20 -1.28
N PHE A 214 11.04 14.22 -0.70
CA PHE A 214 12.41 14.12 -0.22
C PHE A 214 12.56 13.07 0.89
N GLY A 215 11.61 13.04 1.84
CA GLY A 215 11.58 12.00 2.87
C GLY A 215 11.35 10.60 2.31
N GLU A 216 10.45 10.43 1.35
CA GLU A 216 10.24 9.16 0.65
C GLU A 216 11.52 8.68 -0.05
N LEU A 217 12.20 9.58 -0.77
CA LEU A 217 13.46 9.26 -1.45
C LEU A 217 14.56 8.86 -0.47
N LEU A 218 14.73 9.60 0.63
CA LEU A 218 15.73 9.27 1.64
C LEU A 218 15.48 7.91 2.29
N ARG A 219 14.22 7.59 2.60
CA ARG A 219 13.85 6.27 3.13
C ARG A 219 14.20 5.14 2.16
N LYS A 220 14.01 5.35 0.86
CA LYS A 220 14.40 4.39 -0.19
C LYS A 220 15.91 4.25 -0.36
N LEU A 221 16.65 5.37 -0.31
CA LEU A 221 18.12 5.36 -0.38
C LEU A 221 18.76 4.61 0.79
N TRP A 222 18.22 4.81 2.00
CA TRP A 222 18.70 4.16 3.22
C TRP A 222 18.05 2.82 3.53
N ASN A 223 17.20 2.30 2.63
CA ASN A 223 16.55 1.01 2.80
C ASN A 223 17.58 -0.13 2.75
N PRO A 224 17.75 -0.93 3.82
CA PRO A 224 18.67 -2.06 3.85
C PRO A 224 18.17 -3.31 3.11
N ARG A 225 16.93 -3.31 2.61
CA ARG A 225 16.23 -4.46 1.99
C ARG A 225 15.69 -4.11 0.59
N ASN A 226 16.37 -3.29 -0.18
CA ASN A 226 15.95 -2.95 -1.55
C ASN A 226 16.00 -4.16 -2.47
N PHE A 227 15.13 -4.20 -3.48
CA PHE A 227 15.20 -5.20 -4.54
C PHE A 227 16.31 -4.93 -5.55
N LYS A 228 16.72 -3.66 -5.70
CA LYS A 228 17.75 -3.19 -6.63
C LYS A 228 18.76 -2.30 -5.90
N ALA A 229 20.00 -2.26 -6.38
CA ALA A 229 21.05 -1.39 -5.85
C ALA A 229 21.07 0.03 -6.47
N HIS A 230 19.93 0.49 -6.97
CA HIS A 230 19.70 1.86 -7.45
C HIS A 230 18.26 2.28 -7.13
N VAL A 231 18.03 3.59 -7.05
CA VAL A 231 16.72 4.21 -6.78
C VAL A 231 16.46 5.30 -7.81
N SER A 232 15.25 5.35 -8.37
CA SER A 232 14.89 6.42 -9.29
C SER A 232 14.38 7.65 -8.52
N PRO A 233 14.96 8.85 -8.73
CA PRO A 233 14.49 10.07 -8.09
C PRO A 233 13.26 10.68 -8.78
N HIS A 234 12.57 9.96 -9.67
CA HIS A 234 11.51 10.51 -10.53
C HIS A 234 10.45 11.33 -9.77
N GLU A 235 9.86 10.76 -8.71
CA GLU A 235 8.85 11.44 -7.88
C GLU A 235 9.37 12.69 -7.16
N MET A 236 10.68 12.80 -6.93
CA MET A 236 11.30 13.98 -6.31
C MET A 236 11.56 15.10 -7.34
N LEU A 237 11.65 14.74 -8.62
CA LEU A 237 11.94 15.68 -9.72
C LEU A 237 10.68 16.30 -10.35
N GLN A 238 9.53 15.65 -10.17
CA GLN A 238 8.22 16.14 -10.65
C GLN A 238 7.65 17.19 -9.69
#